data_AF-A0A935WX45-F1
#
_entry.id   AF-A0A935WX45-F1
#
_cell.length_a   1.000
_cell.length_b   1.000
_cell.length_c   1.000
_cell.angle_alpha   90.00
_cell.angle_beta   90.00
_cell.angle_gamma   90.00
#
_symmetry.space_group_name_H-M   'P 1'
#
loop_
_entity.id
_entity.type
_entity.pdbx_description
1 polymer ?
#
loop_
_entity_poly.entity_id
_entity_poly.type
_entity_poly.pdbx_seq_one_letter_code
_entity_poly.pdbx_strand_id
1 'polypeptide(L)'
;MMKRTKCVANLAPAGAVLCLLLVAFPTLFLSPRGAFGAQPSSRESEATPHIVLENFAGPRARPIRSSVAKGLTVEGRRVIFVSPKTASRTARRLRVNLRTPSGRARVAEALNITAWVSARVGAKGGWQASIQIMRGADGEPLPAVSVASTSSADLAEAVTDAVWTAVTGLLTSESESTSGISDGTSTSDGGSKPWSPGGVDGALGGSAGRDVSASGGEAPSRTASESPPEGGGSSIGASKTSPYTRLETRFGLLFLSRKLSYAGDTGGVLRPYNLKFGIAPRLEARVYPAAFFTQGALQHIGLVLAGEMALGLKSKNVEGTEFPTRALAFDVGVLGRLPLGDHEASLEASFGQHVYAIDVADGGAAPGVPKVRYSFLRFGLGGRFAVSDAFFLRAGFGYRLVLGLGEIGDDAWFPRASGSGLEARVSGGFMWSPALGAELGVEFRRFGITTNAVSGDTPEAESATDQYLGATGAIVWQL
;
A
#
# COMPACT_ATOMS: atom_id res chain seq x y z
N MET A 1 34.24 -52.94 43.26
CA MET A 1 32.87 -53.06 42.73
C MET A 1 32.21 -51.69 42.74
N MET A 2 32.27 -50.94 41.64
CA MET A 2 31.63 -49.62 41.50
C MET A 2 30.44 -49.76 40.54
N LYS A 3 29.24 -49.46 41.02
CA LYS A 3 28.02 -49.41 40.20
C LYS A 3 27.95 -48.05 39.50
N ARG A 4 28.03 -48.06 38.16
CA ARG A 4 27.77 -46.90 37.31
C ARG A 4 26.26 -46.70 37.16
N THR A 5 25.76 -45.59 37.69
CA THR A 5 24.38 -45.15 37.47
C THR A 5 24.31 -44.42 36.13
N LYS A 6 23.67 -45.04 35.13
CA LYS A 6 23.34 -44.40 33.85
C LYS A 6 22.08 -43.55 34.04
N CYS A 7 22.21 -42.23 34.04
CA CYS A 7 21.09 -41.33 33.75
C CYS A 7 20.91 -41.29 32.23
N VAL A 8 19.88 -41.97 31.73
CA VAL A 8 19.40 -41.83 30.35
C VAL A 8 18.33 -40.75 30.37
N ALA A 9 18.68 -39.55 29.93
CA ALA A 9 17.70 -38.51 29.65
C ALA A 9 17.05 -38.84 28.29
N ASN A 10 15.75 -39.14 28.33
CA ASN A 10 14.91 -39.28 27.15
C ASN A 10 14.85 -37.94 26.41
N LEU A 11 15.58 -37.84 25.31
CA LEU A 11 15.41 -36.81 24.31
C LEU A 11 14.14 -37.15 23.51
N ALA A 12 13.04 -36.44 23.75
CA ALA A 12 11.87 -36.51 22.88
C ALA A 12 12.24 -35.88 21.52
N PRO A 13 11.79 -36.45 20.38
CA PRO A 13 12.04 -35.84 19.09
C PRO A 13 11.18 -34.57 18.97
N ALA A 14 11.84 -33.41 18.91
CA ALA A 14 11.28 -32.17 18.42
C ALA A 14 11.02 -32.28 16.91
N GLY A 15 10.07 -33.13 16.53
CA GLY A 15 9.52 -33.24 15.19
C GLY A 15 8.10 -32.67 15.21
N ALA A 16 7.82 -31.78 14.26
CA ALA A 16 6.52 -31.15 13.99
C ALA A 16 6.14 -29.89 14.79
N VAL A 17 6.89 -28.78 14.60
CA VAL A 17 6.30 -27.42 14.72
C VAL A 17 6.64 -26.50 13.52
N LEU A 18 7.52 -26.91 12.59
CA LEU A 18 7.87 -26.08 11.43
C LEU A 18 7.24 -26.59 10.13
N CYS A 19 5.91 -26.53 10.02
CA CYS A 19 5.23 -26.85 8.75
C CYS A 19 3.98 -26.00 8.46
N LEU A 20 3.91 -24.77 8.97
CA LEU A 20 2.76 -23.89 8.68
C LEU A 20 3.13 -22.41 8.60
N LEU A 21 4.04 -22.06 7.70
CA LEU A 21 4.21 -20.68 7.20
C LEU A 21 4.79 -20.68 5.77
N LEU A 22 4.25 -21.54 4.90
CA LEU A 22 4.64 -21.62 3.48
C LEU A 22 3.47 -21.89 2.51
N VAL A 23 2.23 -21.52 2.88
CA VAL A 23 1.09 -21.57 1.96
C VAL A 23 0.27 -20.29 2.06
N ALA A 24 0.61 -19.32 1.20
CA ALA A 24 -0.30 -18.40 0.51
C ALA A 24 0.47 -17.19 -0.07
N PHE A 25 1.34 -17.44 -1.06
CA PHE A 25 1.58 -16.47 -2.12
C PHE A 25 1.33 -17.21 -3.43
N PRO A 26 0.25 -16.89 -4.18
CA PRO A 26 0.01 -17.57 -5.44
C PRO A 26 1.13 -17.23 -6.41
N THR A 27 1.68 -18.29 -6.97
CA THR A 27 2.51 -18.36 -8.18
C THR A 27 2.10 -17.33 -9.23
N LEU A 28 2.99 -16.37 -9.48
CA LEU A 28 3.07 -15.67 -10.76
C LEU A 28 4.52 -15.74 -11.24
N PHE A 29 4.68 -16.06 -12.53
CA PHE A 29 5.92 -16.28 -13.28
C PHE A 29 6.46 -17.73 -13.37
N LEU A 30 5.66 -18.59 -14.01
CA LEU A 30 6.24 -19.51 -15.01
C LEU A 30 6.13 -18.86 -16.40
N SER A 31 7.25 -18.74 -17.10
CA SER A 31 7.28 -18.47 -18.54
C SER A 31 7.35 -19.82 -19.27
N PRO A 32 6.50 -20.10 -20.27
CA PRO A 32 6.75 -21.21 -21.17
C PRO A 32 7.61 -20.74 -22.36
N ARG A 33 8.70 -21.47 -22.60
CA ARG A 33 9.38 -21.49 -23.91
C ARG A 33 8.67 -22.50 -24.81
N GLY A 34 8.14 -22.01 -25.93
CA GLY A 34 8.17 -22.67 -27.24
C GLY A 34 7.25 -23.88 -27.50
N ALA A 35 6.19 -23.65 -28.28
CA ALA A 35 5.90 -24.42 -29.48
C ALA A 35 4.96 -23.59 -30.38
N PHE A 36 5.38 -23.40 -31.63
CA PHE A 36 4.67 -22.70 -32.69
C PHE A 36 3.36 -23.42 -33.04
N GLY A 37 2.23 -22.74 -32.87
CA GLY A 37 0.96 -23.06 -33.48
C GLY A 37 0.24 -21.75 -33.78
N ALA A 38 0.12 -21.39 -35.06
CA ALA A 38 -0.58 -20.19 -35.49
C ALA A 38 -2.07 -20.32 -35.10
N GLN A 39 -2.49 -19.51 -34.12
CA GLN A 39 -3.88 -19.42 -33.67
C GLN A 39 -4.39 -18.00 -34.01
N PRO A 40 -5.54 -17.85 -34.67
CA PRO A 40 -6.00 -16.55 -35.16
C PRO A 40 -6.30 -15.61 -33.98
N SER A 41 -5.58 -14.49 -33.94
CA SER A 41 -5.74 -13.44 -32.94
C SER A 41 -6.93 -12.55 -33.29
N SER A 42 -8.11 -12.93 -32.84
CA SER A 42 -9.25 -12.03 -32.67
C SER A 42 -9.70 -12.10 -31.21
N ARG A 43 -8.83 -11.65 -30.29
CA ARG A 43 -9.30 -11.24 -28.97
C ARG A 43 -9.95 -9.88 -29.15
N GLU A 44 -11.26 -9.94 -29.37
CA GLU A 44 -12.18 -8.82 -29.22
C GLU A 44 -11.83 -8.11 -27.91
N SER A 45 -11.34 -6.88 -28.02
CA SER A 45 -10.93 -6.08 -26.87
C SER A 45 -12.19 -5.74 -26.09
N GLU A 46 -12.50 -6.50 -25.04
CA GLU A 46 -13.58 -6.18 -24.10
C GLU A 46 -13.47 -4.71 -23.71
N ALA A 47 -14.43 -3.91 -24.17
CA ALA A 47 -14.46 -2.48 -23.91
C ALA A 47 -14.56 -2.28 -22.39
N THR A 48 -13.54 -1.64 -21.81
CA THR A 48 -13.52 -1.37 -20.38
C THR A 48 -14.50 -0.23 -20.09
N PRO A 49 -15.59 -0.43 -19.32
CA PRO A 49 -16.59 0.60 -19.08
C PRO A 49 -16.01 1.80 -18.32
N HIS A 50 -16.37 3.01 -18.75
CA HIS A 50 -16.06 4.24 -18.02
C HIS A 50 -17.29 4.67 -17.22
N ILE A 51 -17.15 4.89 -15.91
CA ILE A 51 -18.26 5.22 -15.03
C ILE A 51 -18.01 6.54 -14.31
N VAL A 52 -19.04 7.39 -14.23
CA VAL A 52 -19.06 8.56 -13.34
C VAL A 52 -19.86 8.23 -12.09
N LEU A 53 -19.18 8.15 -10.94
CA LEU A 53 -19.85 8.10 -9.63
C LEU A 53 -20.11 9.53 -9.13
N GLU A 54 -21.35 9.98 -9.22
CA GLU A 54 -21.78 11.27 -8.70
C GLU A 54 -21.73 11.29 -7.15
N ASN A 55 -22.01 12.46 -6.57
CA ASN A 55 -22.12 12.56 -5.13
C ASN A 55 -23.38 11.84 -4.66
N PHE A 56 -23.20 10.85 -3.77
CA PHE A 56 -24.32 10.23 -3.08
C PHE A 56 -24.85 11.22 -2.03
N ALA A 57 -26.16 11.23 -1.81
CA ALA A 57 -26.80 12.09 -0.81
C ALA A 57 -27.35 11.26 0.37
N GLY A 58 -27.41 11.85 1.56
CA GLY A 58 -27.94 11.20 2.77
C GLY A 58 -26.87 10.75 3.79
N PRO A 59 -27.28 10.11 4.90
CA PRO A 59 -26.38 9.65 5.95
C PRO A 59 -25.36 8.65 5.42
N ARG A 60 -24.09 8.81 5.81
CA ARG A 60 -22.95 7.96 5.41
C ARG A 60 -22.77 7.79 3.88
N ALA A 61 -23.34 8.68 3.07
CA ALA A 61 -23.27 8.62 1.62
C ALA A 61 -21.83 8.65 1.08
N ARG A 62 -20.94 9.47 1.68
CA ARG A 62 -19.52 9.56 1.28
C ARG A 62 -18.73 8.26 1.53
N PRO A 63 -18.76 7.66 2.75
CA PRO A 63 -18.18 6.34 2.98
C PRO A 63 -18.74 5.25 2.06
N ILE A 64 -20.06 5.20 1.88
CA ILE A 64 -20.72 4.21 1.00
C ILE A 64 -20.23 4.36 -0.44
N ARG A 65 -20.21 5.59 -0.98
CA ARG A 65 -19.66 5.88 -2.31
C ARG A 65 -18.20 5.44 -2.44
N SER A 66 -17.38 5.68 -1.42
CA SER A 66 -15.97 5.26 -1.42
C SER A 66 -15.83 3.73 -1.45
N SER A 67 -16.66 3.02 -0.69
CA SER A 67 -16.70 1.56 -0.70
C SER A 67 -17.18 1.01 -2.04
N VAL A 68 -18.19 1.64 -2.67
CA VAL A 68 -18.66 1.27 -4.01
C VAL A 68 -17.58 1.45 -5.06
N ALA A 69 -16.89 2.61 -5.04
CA ALA A 69 -15.75 2.84 -5.93
C ALA A 69 -14.66 1.77 -5.76
N LYS A 70 -14.34 1.42 -4.50
CA LYS A 70 -13.36 0.37 -4.20
C LYS A 70 -13.83 -1.01 -4.69
N GLY A 71 -15.08 -1.38 -4.41
CA GLY A 71 -15.66 -2.68 -4.79
C GLY A 71 -15.70 -2.89 -6.29
N LEU A 72 -15.96 -1.83 -7.06
CA LEU A 72 -15.91 -1.84 -8.52
C LEU A 72 -14.48 -1.90 -9.09
N THR A 73 -13.43 -1.71 -8.29
CA THR A 73 -12.02 -1.89 -8.71
C THR A 73 -11.41 -3.25 -8.32
N VAL A 74 -12.13 -4.08 -7.58
CA VAL A 74 -11.64 -5.40 -7.15
C VAL A 74 -11.50 -6.34 -8.35
N GLU A 75 -10.54 -7.27 -8.27
CA GLU A 75 -10.13 -8.19 -9.35
C GLU A 75 -11.34 -8.85 -10.04
N GLY A 76 -11.44 -8.65 -11.36
CA GLY A 76 -12.52 -9.15 -12.22
C GLY A 76 -13.44 -8.05 -12.78
N ARG A 77 -13.57 -6.89 -12.11
CA ARG A 77 -14.37 -5.75 -12.56
C ARG A 77 -13.44 -4.66 -13.09
N ARG A 78 -13.13 -4.67 -14.39
CA ARG A 78 -12.30 -3.60 -15.00
C ARG A 78 -13.20 -2.40 -15.27
N VAL A 79 -13.15 -1.39 -14.40
CA VAL A 79 -13.89 -0.12 -14.56
C VAL A 79 -12.93 1.05 -14.50
N ILE A 80 -13.09 2.02 -15.40
CA ILE A 80 -12.35 3.30 -15.35
C ILE A 80 -13.27 4.36 -14.76
N PHE A 81 -12.85 5.00 -13.66
CA PHE A 81 -13.62 6.07 -13.04
C PHE A 81 -13.31 7.42 -13.65
N VAL A 82 -14.34 8.10 -14.16
CA VAL A 82 -14.25 9.49 -14.58
C VAL A 82 -14.73 10.38 -13.44
N SER A 83 -13.91 11.34 -13.03
CA SER A 83 -14.25 12.22 -11.90
C SER A 83 -15.44 13.14 -12.25
N PRO A 84 -16.37 13.42 -11.31
CA PRO A 84 -17.45 14.39 -11.54
C PRO A 84 -16.94 15.80 -11.91
N LYS A 85 -15.72 16.16 -11.47
CA LYS A 85 -15.06 17.42 -11.84
C LYS A 85 -14.67 17.43 -13.32
N THR A 86 -14.11 16.33 -13.83
CA THR A 86 -13.77 16.15 -15.25
C THR A 86 -15.02 16.26 -16.12
N ALA A 87 -16.07 15.52 -15.77
CA ALA A 87 -17.37 15.60 -16.42
C ALA A 87 -17.94 17.04 -16.44
N SER A 88 -17.90 17.75 -15.30
CA SER A 88 -18.37 19.13 -15.20
C SER A 88 -17.55 20.12 -16.04
N ARG A 89 -16.23 19.91 -16.13
CA ARG A 89 -15.32 20.72 -16.97
C ARG A 89 -15.63 20.51 -18.45
N THR A 90 -15.81 19.26 -18.87
CA THR A 90 -16.21 18.92 -20.25
C THR A 90 -17.57 19.50 -20.59
N ALA A 91 -18.55 19.43 -19.68
CA ALA A 91 -19.87 20.03 -19.87
C ALA A 91 -19.80 21.54 -20.13
N ARG A 92 -18.99 22.27 -19.34
CA ARG A 92 -18.74 23.70 -19.57
C ARG A 92 -18.09 23.97 -20.92
N ARG A 93 -17.11 23.16 -21.33
CA ARG A 93 -16.45 23.27 -22.64
C ARG A 93 -17.44 23.07 -23.80
N LEU A 94 -18.34 22.10 -23.67
CA LEU A 94 -19.36 21.78 -24.66
C LEU A 94 -20.60 22.70 -24.59
N ARG A 95 -20.64 23.60 -23.58
CA ARG A 95 -21.78 24.48 -23.28
C ARG A 95 -23.09 23.71 -23.10
N VAL A 96 -23.04 22.57 -22.40
CA VAL A 96 -24.20 21.71 -22.13
C VAL A 96 -24.53 21.65 -20.63
N ASN A 97 -25.78 21.34 -20.30
CA ASN A 97 -26.26 21.22 -18.93
C ASN A 97 -26.33 19.75 -18.49
N LEU A 98 -25.51 19.34 -17.51
CA LEU A 98 -25.52 17.98 -16.94
C LEU A 98 -26.82 17.61 -16.21
N ARG A 99 -27.73 18.54 -16.00
CA ARG A 99 -29.07 18.24 -15.45
C ARG A 99 -30.05 17.70 -16.49
N THR A 100 -29.71 17.81 -17.77
CA THR A 100 -30.54 17.32 -18.88
C THR A 100 -29.97 16.00 -19.43
N PRO A 101 -30.82 15.03 -19.84
CA PRO A 101 -30.35 13.80 -20.49
C PRO A 101 -29.42 14.07 -21.67
N SER A 102 -29.83 14.97 -22.58
CA SER A 102 -29.04 15.37 -23.74
C SER A 102 -27.67 15.96 -23.39
N GLY A 103 -27.57 16.74 -22.31
CA GLY A 103 -26.29 17.26 -21.84
C GLY A 103 -25.37 16.19 -21.25
N ARG A 104 -25.93 15.16 -20.60
CA ARG A 104 -25.17 14.00 -20.13
C ARG A 104 -24.70 13.12 -21.28
N ALA A 105 -25.56 12.85 -22.27
CA ALA A 105 -25.22 12.09 -23.47
C ALA A 105 -24.01 12.70 -24.20
N ARG A 106 -24.05 14.01 -24.46
CA ARG A 106 -22.94 14.72 -25.14
C ARG A 106 -21.62 14.69 -24.36
N VAL A 107 -21.67 14.72 -23.03
CA VAL A 107 -20.47 14.62 -22.20
C VAL A 107 -19.98 13.18 -22.12
N ALA A 108 -20.90 12.22 -22.12
CA ALA A 108 -20.59 10.82 -22.12
C ALA A 108 -19.91 10.39 -23.42
N GLU A 109 -20.44 10.81 -24.57
CA GLU A 109 -19.80 10.64 -25.88
C GLU A 109 -18.37 11.20 -25.87
N ALA A 110 -18.17 12.42 -25.38
CA ALA A 110 -16.85 13.07 -25.35
C ALA A 110 -15.83 12.42 -24.41
N LEU A 111 -16.26 11.67 -23.39
CA LEU A 111 -15.40 11.03 -22.38
C LEU A 111 -15.49 9.49 -22.41
N ASN A 112 -16.17 8.95 -23.41
CA ASN A 112 -16.51 7.53 -23.54
C ASN A 112 -17.21 6.95 -22.29
N ILE A 113 -18.06 7.72 -21.60
CA ILE A 113 -18.74 7.30 -20.36
C ILE A 113 -19.86 6.33 -20.72
N THR A 114 -19.83 5.13 -20.13
CA THR A 114 -20.86 4.10 -20.25
C THR A 114 -22.07 4.40 -19.37
N ALA A 115 -21.85 4.88 -18.13
CA ALA A 115 -22.92 5.11 -17.18
C ALA A 115 -22.63 6.24 -16.17
N TRP A 116 -23.68 6.93 -15.77
CA TRP A 116 -23.69 7.88 -14.65
C TRP A 116 -24.44 7.25 -13.49
N VAL A 117 -23.84 7.26 -12.29
CA VAL A 117 -24.43 6.62 -11.11
C VAL A 117 -24.56 7.64 -9.99
N SER A 118 -25.78 7.76 -9.48
CA SER A 118 -26.08 8.55 -8.27
C SER A 118 -26.91 7.70 -7.30
N ALA A 119 -26.85 8.02 -6.01
CA ALA A 119 -27.65 7.31 -5.02
C ALA A 119 -28.09 8.24 -3.89
N ARG A 120 -29.30 8.00 -3.36
CA ARG A 120 -29.78 8.58 -2.10
C ARG A 120 -29.84 7.50 -1.03
N VAL A 121 -29.13 7.71 0.06
CA VAL A 121 -29.07 6.82 1.22
C VAL A 121 -30.06 7.30 2.28
N GLY A 122 -30.75 6.38 2.95
CA GLY A 122 -31.63 6.62 4.08
C GLY A 122 -31.36 5.63 5.21
N ALA A 123 -31.73 6.02 6.44
CA ALA A 123 -31.46 5.25 7.66
C ALA A 123 -32.71 5.07 8.55
N LYS A 124 -33.92 4.98 7.96
CA LYS A 124 -35.18 4.85 8.72
C LYS A 124 -35.58 3.37 8.83
N GLY A 125 -35.45 2.79 10.03
CA GLY A 125 -35.79 1.38 10.29
C GLY A 125 -34.80 0.37 9.68
N GLY A 126 -33.63 0.84 9.25
CA GLY A 126 -32.63 0.07 8.51
C GLY A 126 -31.88 0.98 7.53
N TRP A 127 -30.87 0.43 6.85
CA TRP A 127 -30.12 1.15 5.82
C TRP A 127 -30.71 0.86 4.45
N GLN A 128 -31.10 1.88 3.72
CA GLN A 128 -31.63 1.75 2.36
C GLN A 128 -30.96 2.74 1.41
N ALA A 129 -30.81 2.36 0.14
CA ALA A 129 -30.31 3.23 -0.91
C ALA A 129 -31.19 3.12 -2.15
N SER A 130 -31.60 4.27 -2.69
CA SER A 130 -32.22 4.37 -4.01
C SER A 130 -31.14 4.82 -5.00
N ILE A 131 -30.82 3.94 -5.94
CA ILE A 131 -29.76 4.09 -6.94
C ILE A 131 -30.41 4.50 -8.26
N GLN A 132 -29.94 5.61 -8.83
CA GLN A 132 -30.34 6.07 -10.15
C GLN A 132 -29.14 5.96 -11.08
N ILE A 133 -29.31 5.16 -12.13
CA ILE A 133 -28.31 4.96 -13.19
C ILE A 133 -28.85 5.63 -14.45
N MET A 134 -28.02 6.40 -15.13
CA MET A 134 -28.32 6.95 -16.45
C MET A 134 -27.35 6.37 -17.47
N ARG A 135 -27.89 5.96 -18.62
CA ARG A 135 -27.10 5.40 -19.70
C ARG A 135 -26.24 6.50 -20.33
N GLY A 136 -25.01 6.16 -20.70
CA GLY A 136 -24.08 7.08 -21.35
C GLY A 136 -24.53 7.51 -22.74
N ALA A 137 -25.05 6.59 -23.54
CA ALA A 137 -25.40 6.80 -24.95
C ALA A 137 -26.46 7.91 -25.17
N ASP A 138 -27.52 7.93 -24.36
CA ASP A 138 -28.69 8.82 -24.52
C ASP A 138 -28.92 9.73 -23.30
N GLY A 139 -28.26 9.45 -22.17
CA GLY A 139 -28.47 10.16 -20.91
C GLY A 139 -29.79 9.80 -20.21
N GLU A 140 -30.53 8.82 -20.73
CA GLU A 140 -31.83 8.44 -20.20
C GLU A 140 -31.68 7.63 -18.89
N PRO A 141 -32.60 7.84 -17.93
CA PRO A 141 -32.58 7.09 -16.68
C PRO A 141 -33.04 5.65 -16.89
N LEU A 142 -32.27 4.70 -16.36
CA LEU A 142 -32.75 3.33 -16.15
C LEU A 142 -33.75 3.30 -14.97
N PRO A 143 -34.59 2.25 -14.87
CA PRO A 143 -35.42 2.03 -13.70
C PRO A 143 -34.61 2.11 -12.41
N ALA A 144 -35.07 2.93 -11.45
CA ALA A 144 -34.37 3.11 -10.20
C ALA A 144 -34.32 1.79 -9.41
N VAL A 145 -33.15 1.46 -8.86
CA VAL A 145 -32.93 0.25 -8.08
C VAL A 145 -32.91 0.62 -6.60
N SER A 146 -33.76 -0.01 -5.79
CA SER A 146 -33.76 0.19 -4.34
C SER A 146 -33.16 -1.03 -3.65
N VAL A 147 -32.18 -0.81 -2.79
CA VAL A 147 -31.55 -1.85 -1.96
C VAL A 147 -31.69 -1.51 -0.49
N ALA A 148 -31.87 -2.53 0.35
CA ALA A 148 -32.00 -2.39 1.80
C ALA A 148 -31.10 -3.41 2.51
N SER A 149 -30.64 -3.06 3.71
CA SER A 149 -29.72 -3.86 4.52
C SER A 149 -29.80 -3.49 6.00
N THR A 150 -29.23 -4.34 6.85
CA THR A 150 -29.19 -4.14 8.30
C THR A 150 -28.04 -3.21 8.73
N SER A 151 -26.94 -3.16 7.96
CA SER A 151 -25.79 -2.30 8.26
C SER A 151 -25.36 -1.44 7.07
N SER A 152 -24.68 -0.32 7.33
CA SER A 152 -24.15 0.54 6.26
C SER A 152 -23.04 -0.12 5.43
N ALA A 153 -22.39 -1.16 5.97
CA ALA A 153 -21.33 -1.89 5.25
C ALA A 153 -21.96 -2.82 4.22
N ASP A 154 -22.96 -3.62 4.65
CA ASP A 154 -23.74 -4.50 3.78
C ASP A 154 -24.50 -3.68 2.73
N LEU A 155 -24.98 -2.49 3.08
CA LEU A 155 -25.56 -1.56 2.11
C LEU A 155 -24.57 -1.22 0.99
N ALA A 156 -23.31 -0.96 1.33
CA ALA A 156 -22.31 -0.57 0.35
C ALA A 156 -21.99 -1.72 -0.62
N GLU A 157 -21.92 -2.95 -0.11
CA GLU A 157 -21.77 -4.16 -0.93
C GLU A 157 -22.98 -4.36 -1.86
N ALA A 158 -24.20 -4.32 -1.31
CA ALA A 158 -25.43 -4.43 -2.09
C ALA A 158 -25.55 -3.35 -3.19
N VAL A 159 -25.17 -2.10 -2.88
CA VAL A 159 -25.11 -1.02 -3.88
C VAL A 159 -24.05 -1.31 -4.94
N THR A 160 -22.89 -1.85 -4.56
CA THR A 160 -21.81 -2.19 -5.50
C THR A 160 -22.27 -3.23 -6.51
N ASP A 161 -22.94 -4.29 -6.05
CA ASP A 161 -23.43 -5.36 -6.91
C ASP A 161 -24.59 -4.90 -7.79
N ALA A 162 -25.52 -4.12 -7.24
CA ALA A 162 -26.60 -3.52 -8.03
C ALA A 162 -26.06 -2.63 -9.16
N VAL A 163 -25.05 -1.80 -8.87
CA VAL A 163 -24.41 -0.95 -9.88
C VAL A 163 -23.67 -1.81 -10.92
N TRP A 164 -22.94 -2.83 -10.50
CA TRP A 164 -22.21 -3.70 -11.41
C TRP A 164 -23.15 -4.43 -12.37
N THR A 165 -24.20 -5.07 -11.85
CA THR A 165 -25.20 -5.80 -12.65
C THR A 165 -25.87 -4.89 -13.69
N ALA A 166 -26.24 -3.68 -13.30
CA ALA A 166 -26.85 -2.72 -14.22
C ALA A 166 -25.87 -2.26 -15.31
N VAL A 167 -24.61 -2.01 -14.97
CA VAL A 167 -23.57 -1.61 -15.94
C VAL A 167 -23.26 -2.76 -16.90
N THR A 168 -23.14 -4.00 -16.42
CA THR A 168 -22.94 -5.15 -17.31
C THR A 168 -24.15 -5.36 -18.23
N GLY A 169 -25.37 -5.14 -17.75
CA GLY A 169 -26.56 -5.20 -18.61
C GLY A 169 -26.55 -4.15 -19.74
N LEU A 170 -25.98 -2.96 -19.49
CA LEU A 170 -25.78 -1.96 -20.54
C LEU A 170 -24.80 -2.45 -21.61
N LEU A 171 -23.70 -3.07 -21.20
CA LEU A 171 -22.69 -3.59 -22.13
C LEU A 171 -23.24 -4.74 -22.99
N THR A 172 -24.06 -5.62 -22.42
CA THR A 172 -24.66 -6.74 -23.16
C THR A 172 -25.76 -6.27 -24.14
N SER A 173 -26.58 -5.29 -23.75
CA SER A 173 -27.68 -4.80 -24.60
C SER A 173 -27.24 -3.99 -25.83
N GLU A 174 -26.09 -3.30 -25.76
CA GLU A 174 -25.51 -2.62 -26.93
C GLU A 174 -25.15 -3.62 -28.05
N SER A 175 -24.69 -4.82 -27.68
CA SER A 175 -24.34 -5.87 -28.66
C SER A 175 -25.54 -6.41 -29.44
N GLU A 176 -26.76 -6.34 -28.90
CA GLU A 176 -27.96 -6.86 -29.55
C GLU A 176 -28.64 -5.81 -30.45
N SER A 177 -28.48 -4.52 -30.12
CA SER A 177 -29.15 -3.41 -30.83
C SER A 177 -28.59 -3.09 -32.22
N THR A 178 -27.42 -3.63 -32.59
CA THR A 178 -26.78 -3.36 -33.89
C THR A 178 -27.23 -4.32 -35.01
N SER A 179 -28.12 -5.29 -34.71
CA SER A 179 -28.47 -6.39 -35.63
C SER A 179 -29.89 -6.36 -36.21
N GLY A 180 -30.67 -5.28 -36.02
CA GLY A 180 -32.06 -5.27 -36.51
C GLY A 180 -32.66 -3.89 -36.69
N ILE A 181 -32.56 -3.35 -37.91
CA ILE A 181 -33.55 -2.38 -38.41
C ILE A 181 -34.75 -3.21 -38.89
N SER A 182 -35.80 -3.27 -38.07
CA SER A 182 -37.14 -3.66 -38.53
C SER A 182 -38.20 -2.85 -37.77
N ASP A 183 -39.06 -2.19 -38.54
CA ASP A 183 -40.24 -1.43 -38.13
C ASP A 183 -41.07 -2.11 -37.03
N GLY A 184 -41.62 -1.31 -36.11
CA GLY A 184 -42.64 -1.79 -35.20
C GLY A 184 -43.00 -0.84 -34.07
N THR A 185 -43.95 0.05 -34.33
CA THR A 185 -44.75 0.80 -33.35
C THR A 185 -45.25 -0.09 -32.21
N SER A 186 -45.02 0.30 -30.96
CA SER A 186 -45.80 -0.20 -29.82
C SER A 186 -45.90 0.83 -28.70
N THR A 187 -47.15 1.22 -28.45
CA THR A 187 -47.62 2.09 -27.37
C THR A 187 -47.79 1.25 -26.11
N SER A 188 -47.28 1.73 -24.97
CA SER A 188 -47.59 1.13 -23.66
C SER A 188 -47.61 2.21 -22.58
N ASP A 189 -48.81 2.38 -22.06
CA ASP A 189 -49.27 3.30 -21.02
C ASP A 189 -49.03 2.68 -19.63
N GLY A 190 -48.54 3.45 -18.67
CA GLY A 190 -48.09 2.93 -17.38
C GLY A 190 -47.83 4.02 -16.34
N GLY A 191 -48.89 4.71 -15.93
CA GLY A 191 -48.86 5.75 -14.89
C GLY A 191 -48.47 5.22 -13.51
N SER A 192 -47.47 5.84 -12.89
CA SER A 192 -47.18 5.73 -11.45
C SER A 192 -47.27 7.10 -10.77
N LYS A 193 -48.02 7.12 -9.67
CA LYS A 193 -48.43 8.29 -8.89
C LYS A 193 -47.25 8.92 -8.13
N PRO A 194 -47.11 10.26 -8.07
CA PRO A 194 -46.10 10.93 -7.26
C PRO A 194 -46.47 10.95 -5.77
N TRP A 195 -45.46 10.73 -4.92
CA TRP A 195 -45.52 10.83 -3.45
C TRP A 195 -45.55 12.30 -3.00
N SER A 196 -46.51 12.69 -2.14
CA SER A 196 -46.56 13.97 -1.40
C SER A 196 -45.99 13.87 0.03
N PRO A 197 -45.20 14.84 0.52
CA PRO A 197 -44.68 14.81 1.88
C PRO A 197 -45.69 15.41 2.87
N GLY A 198 -46.18 14.59 3.81
CA GLY A 198 -46.95 15.04 4.97
C GLY A 198 -46.01 15.52 6.09
N GLY A 199 -46.27 16.73 6.59
CA GLY A 199 -45.72 17.22 7.85
C GLY A 199 -46.53 16.73 9.04
N VAL A 200 -45.87 16.65 10.20
CA VAL A 200 -46.50 16.68 11.53
C VAL A 200 -45.50 17.27 12.53
N ASP A 201 -45.97 18.31 13.21
CA ASP A 201 -45.43 18.87 14.46
C ASP A 201 -45.66 17.90 15.63
N GLY A 202 -44.85 17.99 16.70
CA GLY A 202 -45.17 17.33 17.97
C GLY A 202 -44.03 17.08 18.96
N ALA A 203 -43.60 18.13 19.65
CA ALA A 203 -43.51 18.27 21.10
C ALA A 203 -43.09 17.09 22.05
N LEU A 204 -42.05 17.38 22.85
CA LEU A 204 -41.90 17.20 24.33
C LEU A 204 -41.41 15.88 24.96
N GLY A 205 -40.50 16.06 25.95
CA GLY A 205 -40.11 15.15 27.05
C GLY A 205 -38.67 14.65 26.93
N GLY A 206 -37.67 14.97 27.78
CA GLY A 206 -37.65 15.39 29.18
C GLY A 206 -37.27 14.20 30.07
N SER A 207 -36.09 14.23 30.73
CA SER A 207 -35.55 13.33 31.80
C SER A 207 -34.16 12.78 31.45
N ALA A 208 -33.16 12.60 32.31
CA ALA A 208 -32.80 13.03 33.66
C ALA A 208 -31.34 12.55 33.85
N GLY A 209 -30.61 13.18 34.77
CA GLY A 209 -29.18 12.98 34.96
C GLY A 209 -28.77 11.62 35.57
N ARG A 210 -27.46 11.37 35.54
CA ARG A 210 -26.78 10.59 36.58
C ARG A 210 -25.29 10.95 36.62
N ASP A 211 -24.97 11.75 37.64
CA ASP A 211 -23.66 11.83 38.25
C ASP A 211 -23.36 10.52 38.99
N VAL A 212 -22.12 10.05 38.92
CA VAL A 212 -21.56 9.11 39.90
C VAL A 212 -20.19 9.65 40.32
N SER A 213 -20.14 10.00 41.60
CA SER A 213 -18.98 10.44 42.36
C SER A 213 -18.78 9.46 43.53
N ALA A 214 -17.63 9.59 44.21
CA ALA A 214 -17.18 8.95 45.47
C ALA A 214 -16.39 7.64 45.29
N SER A 215 -15.10 7.62 45.67
CA SER A 215 -14.55 7.46 47.05
C SER A 215 -14.21 5.98 47.27
N GLY A 216 -13.11 5.51 47.83
CA GLY A 216 -12.02 6.02 48.67
C GLY A 216 -11.37 4.79 49.35
N GLY A 217 -10.25 4.95 50.05
CA GLY A 217 -9.68 3.91 50.95
C GLY A 217 -8.29 3.43 50.51
N GLU A 218 -7.16 3.90 51.06
CA GLU A 218 -6.63 3.75 52.43
C GLU A 218 -5.57 2.64 52.52
N ALA A 219 -4.34 3.07 52.83
CA ALA A 219 -3.21 2.23 53.22
C ALA A 219 -3.33 1.87 54.72
N PRO A 220 -2.65 0.81 55.21
CA PRO A 220 -1.41 1.10 55.94
C PRO A 220 -0.30 0.03 55.88
N SER A 221 0.87 0.51 56.28
CA SER A 221 2.19 -0.07 56.56
C SER A 221 2.24 -1.33 57.46
N ARG A 222 3.33 -2.12 57.32
CA ARG A 222 4.10 -2.95 58.31
C ARG A 222 4.86 -4.07 57.57
N THR A 223 6.09 -4.54 57.85
CA THR A 223 7.09 -4.42 58.93
C THR A 223 8.46 -4.89 58.39
N ALA A 224 9.54 -4.40 58.99
CA ALA A 224 10.95 -4.74 58.79
C ALA A 224 11.38 -6.17 59.21
N SER A 225 12.56 -6.62 58.74
CA SER A 225 13.64 -7.38 59.44
C SER A 225 14.55 -8.05 58.37
N GLU A 226 15.78 -7.60 58.10
CA GLU A 226 17.05 -7.70 58.86
C GLU A 226 17.82 -9.03 58.67
N SER A 227 18.68 -9.04 57.63
CA SER A 227 20.11 -9.43 57.57
C SER A 227 20.58 -10.89 57.90
N PRO A 228 21.86 -11.29 57.63
CA PRO A 228 22.20 -12.33 56.64
C PRO A 228 23.00 -13.51 57.27
N PRO A 229 23.41 -14.51 56.45
CA PRO A 229 24.78 -14.98 56.65
C PRO A 229 25.62 -15.02 55.38
N GLU A 230 26.84 -14.55 55.58
CA GLU A 230 28.03 -14.75 54.76
C GLU A 230 28.23 -16.23 54.44
N GLY A 231 28.57 -16.51 53.19
CA GLY A 231 28.90 -17.85 52.71
C GLY A 231 29.80 -17.73 51.50
N GLY A 232 31.09 -17.51 51.75
CA GLY A 232 32.15 -17.40 50.75
C GLY A 232 32.23 -18.63 49.87
N GLY A 233 32.02 -18.40 48.58
CA GLY A 233 32.27 -19.33 47.50
C GLY A 233 32.59 -18.53 46.26
N SER A 234 33.74 -17.85 46.26
CA SER A 234 34.27 -17.14 45.09
C SER A 234 34.68 -18.18 44.05
N SER A 235 33.67 -18.77 43.39
CA SER A 235 33.87 -19.31 42.06
C SER A 235 34.16 -18.11 41.19
N ILE A 236 35.32 -18.13 40.54
CA ILE A 236 35.66 -17.25 39.42
C ILE A 236 34.61 -17.57 38.37
N GLY A 237 33.48 -16.87 38.47
CA GLY A 237 32.33 -17.04 37.61
C GLY A 237 32.82 -16.73 36.21
N ALA A 238 32.87 -17.75 35.35
CA ALA A 238 33.05 -17.58 33.93
C ALA A 238 32.15 -16.42 33.51
N SER A 239 32.76 -15.28 33.16
CA SER A 239 32.02 -14.08 32.81
C SER A 239 31.07 -14.49 31.71
N LYS A 240 29.77 -14.54 31.98
CA LYS A 240 28.76 -14.80 30.95
C LYS A 240 29.00 -13.74 29.88
N THR A 241 29.63 -14.15 28.79
CA THR A 241 29.84 -13.31 27.62
C THR A 241 28.47 -12.77 27.25
N SER A 242 28.35 -11.44 27.18
CA SER A 242 27.08 -10.78 26.86
C SER A 242 26.47 -11.44 25.62
N PRO A 243 25.22 -11.94 25.67
CA PRO A 243 24.60 -12.63 24.54
C PRO A 243 24.27 -11.67 23.38
N TYR A 244 24.54 -10.38 23.55
CA TYR A 244 24.18 -9.34 22.59
C TYR A 244 25.29 -9.08 21.58
N THR A 245 24.93 -9.20 20.30
CA THR A 245 25.78 -8.82 19.17
C THR A 245 26.25 -7.37 19.31
N ARG A 246 27.56 -7.15 19.25
CA ARG A 246 28.20 -5.82 19.32
C ARG A 246 28.33 -5.21 17.93
N LEU A 247 28.51 -6.06 16.92
CA LEU A 247 28.61 -5.68 15.52
C LEU A 247 27.89 -6.72 14.67
N GLU A 248 26.97 -6.28 13.81
CA GLU A 248 26.34 -7.12 12.79
C GLU A 248 26.53 -6.47 11.42
N THR A 249 27.03 -7.22 10.44
CA THR A 249 27.13 -6.76 9.06
C THR A 249 26.39 -7.73 8.14
N ARG A 250 25.68 -7.20 7.16
CA ARG A 250 25.02 -7.96 6.09
C ARG A 250 25.53 -7.47 4.76
N PHE A 251 26.17 -8.35 4.02
CA PHE A 251 26.69 -8.08 2.68
C PHE A 251 26.03 -9.02 1.69
N GLY A 252 25.47 -8.49 0.61
CA GLY A 252 24.66 -9.30 -0.28
C GLY A 252 24.23 -8.62 -1.57
N LEU A 253 23.26 -9.24 -2.23
CA LEU A 253 22.61 -8.74 -3.44
C LEU A 253 21.16 -8.38 -3.15
N LEU A 254 20.72 -7.28 -3.74
CA LEU A 254 19.34 -6.84 -3.85
C LEU A 254 18.91 -6.97 -5.30
N PHE A 255 17.85 -7.75 -5.52
CA PHE A 255 17.10 -7.82 -6.77
C PHE A 255 15.93 -6.86 -6.65
N LEU A 256 15.95 -5.75 -7.40
CA LEU A 256 14.96 -4.69 -7.30
C LEU A 256 14.09 -4.57 -8.56
N SER A 257 12.85 -4.16 -8.35
CA SER A 257 11.97 -3.61 -9.38
C SER A 257 11.54 -2.21 -8.96
N ARG A 258 11.16 -1.37 -9.92
CA ARG A 258 10.72 0.01 -9.68
C ARG A 258 9.51 0.34 -10.54
N LYS A 259 8.54 1.06 -9.98
CA LYS A 259 7.40 1.63 -10.70
C LYS A 259 7.18 3.08 -10.29
N LEU A 260 7.27 4.00 -11.25
CA LEU A 260 6.90 5.41 -11.11
C LEU A 260 5.61 5.66 -11.89
N SER A 261 4.61 6.24 -11.23
CA SER A 261 3.31 6.55 -11.82
C SER A 261 2.80 7.91 -11.36
N TYR A 262 2.01 8.56 -12.22
CA TYR A 262 1.37 9.84 -11.94
C TYR A 262 -0.15 9.64 -11.90
N ALA A 263 -0.83 10.38 -11.03
CA ALA A 263 -2.28 10.46 -10.98
C ALA A 263 -2.74 11.88 -11.28
N GLY A 264 -3.85 12.00 -12.00
CA GLY A 264 -4.38 13.30 -12.41
C GLY A 264 -3.58 14.01 -13.50
N ASP A 265 -2.76 13.29 -14.28
CA ASP A 265 -2.13 13.85 -15.49
C ASP A 265 -3.21 14.13 -16.54
N THR A 266 -3.63 15.38 -16.63
CA THR A 266 -4.70 15.78 -17.57
C THR A 266 -4.19 15.98 -18.99
N GLY A 267 -2.88 16.18 -19.16
CA GLY A 267 -2.25 16.39 -20.46
C GLY A 267 -1.73 15.10 -21.10
N GLY A 268 -1.57 14.03 -20.32
CA GLY A 268 -0.94 12.78 -20.79
C GLY A 268 0.54 12.98 -21.16
N VAL A 269 1.17 14.04 -20.63
CA VAL A 269 2.54 14.44 -20.97
C VAL A 269 3.56 13.70 -20.11
N LEU A 270 3.15 13.26 -18.91
CA LEU A 270 4.04 12.61 -17.96
C LEU A 270 4.22 11.14 -18.30
N ARG A 271 5.48 10.73 -18.48
CA ARG A 271 5.81 9.35 -18.79
C ARG A 271 5.92 8.52 -17.52
N PRO A 272 5.08 7.48 -17.33
CA PRO A 272 5.31 6.51 -16.27
C PRO A 272 6.59 5.72 -16.56
N TYR A 273 7.18 5.13 -15.53
CA TYR A 273 8.38 4.32 -15.67
C TYR A 273 8.24 2.99 -14.93
N ASN A 274 8.75 1.91 -15.52
CA ASN A 274 8.70 0.56 -14.94
C ASN A 274 10.01 -0.19 -15.22
N LEU A 275 10.81 -0.39 -14.17
CA LEU A 275 11.94 -1.31 -14.18
C LEU A 275 11.45 -2.67 -13.66
N LYS A 276 11.42 -3.67 -14.55
CA LYS A 276 11.03 -5.03 -14.18
C LYS A 276 12.04 -5.71 -13.26
N PHE A 277 13.33 -5.42 -13.46
CA PHE A 277 14.42 -6.10 -12.76
C PHE A 277 15.71 -5.29 -12.78
N GLY A 278 16.43 -5.27 -11.66
CA GLY A 278 17.75 -4.71 -11.49
C GLY A 278 18.49 -5.43 -10.36
N ILE A 279 19.81 -5.36 -10.37
CA ILE A 279 20.67 -5.98 -9.34
C ILE A 279 21.54 -4.90 -8.71
N ALA A 280 21.64 -4.91 -7.39
CA ALA A 280 22.47 -4.01 -6.62
C ALA A 280 23.21 -4.77 -5.51
N PRO A 281 24.55 -4.69 -5.41
CA PRO A 281 25.24 -4.98 -4.17
C PRO A 281 24.70 -4.12 -3.04
N ARG A 282 24.63 -4.73 -1.86
CA ARG A 282 24.10 -4.10 -0.66
C ARG A 282 24.96 -4.42 0.56
N LEU A 283 25.14 -3.40 1.40
CA LEU A 283 25.78 -3.48 2.70
C LEU A 283 24.85 -2.87 3.76
N GLU A 284 24.64 -3.57 4.87
CA GLU A 284 24.07 -3.00 6.09
C GLU A 284 25.00 -3.33 7.26
N ALA A 285 25.27 -2.37 8.14
CA ALA A 285 26.08 -2.55 9.33
C ALA A 285 25.37 -1.93 10.54
N ARG A 286 25.39 -2.64 11.66
CA ARG A 286 24.91 -2.18 12.96
C ARG A 286 26.01 -2.38 13.98
N VAL A 287 26.39 -1.33 14.68
CA VAL A 287 27.45 -1.38 15.70
C VAL A 287 26.95 -0.77 17.00
N TYR A 288 27.32 -1.36 18.12
CA TYR A 288 27.00 -0.89 19.47
C TYR A 288 28.29 -0.54 20.21
N PRO A 289 28.87 0.66 20.01
CA PRO A 289 30.21 0.99 20.49
C PRO A 289 30.39 0.81 22.00
N ALA A 290 29.39 1.21 22.80
CA ALA A 290 29.45 1.09 24.25
C ALA A 290 29.46 -0.38 24.73
N ALA A 291 28.96 -1.33 23.93
CA ALA A 291 28.97 -2.75 24.25
C ALA A 291 30.37 -3.39 24.22
N PHE A 292 31.38 -2.69 23.69
CA PHE A 292 32.77 -3.12 23.75
C PHE A 292 33.45 -2.81 25.09
N PHE A 293 32.93 -1.83 25.84
CA PHE A 293 33.61 -1.29 27.02
C PHE A 293 32.77 -1.34 28.30
N THR A 294 31.45 -1.35 28.16
CA THR A 294 30.52 -1.20 29.28
C THR A 294 29.42 -2.24 29.22
N GLN A 295 28.86 -2.52 30.39
CA GLN A 295 27.61 -3.27 30.55
C GLN A 295 26.55 -2.27 31.04
N GLY A 296 25.30 -2.40 30.59
CA GLY A 296 24.19 -1.54 31.02
C GLY A 296 23.49 -0.84 29.86
N ALA A 297 22.67 0.18 30.16
CA ALA A 297 21.76 0.79 29.19
C ALA A 297 22.46 1.32 27.92
N LEU A 298 23.68 1.86 28.04
CA LEU A 298 24.43 2.40 26.92
C LEU A 298 24.85 1.34 25.89
N GLN A 299 25.03 0.08 26.28
CA GLN A 299 25.39 -1.03 25.36
C GLN A 299 24.29 -1.31 24.31
N HIS A 300 23.11 -0.72 24.49
CA HIS A 300 21.95 -0.86 23.62
C HIS A 300 21.77 0.32 22.67
N ILE A 301 22.62 1.34 22.75
CA ILE A 301 22.65 2.44 21.79
C ILE A 301 23.74 2.16 20.76
N GLY A 302 23.36 2.22 19.49
CA GLY A 302 24.21 1.86 18.37
C GLY A 302 24.10 2.82 17.20
N LEU A 303 24.92 2.55 16.19
CA LEU A 303 24.94 3.22 14.91
C LEU A 303 24.50 2.25 13.82
N VAL A 304 23.76 2.77 12.84
CA VAL A 304 23.37 2.05 11.64
C VAL A 304 23.98 2.71 10.42
N LEU A 305 24.41 1.88 9.47
CA LEU A 305 24.83 2.28 8.13
C LEU A 305 24.18 1.30 7.14
N ALA A 306 23.55 1.82 6.11
CA ALA A 306 23.06 1.01 4.99
C ALA A 306 23.43 1.68 3.66
N GLY A 307 23.72 0.85 2.65
CA GLY A 307 24.06 1.31 1.32
C GLY A 307 23.72 0.25 0.26
N GLU A 308 23.19 0.69 -0.87
CA GLU A 308 22.91 -0.13 -2.04
C GLU A 308 23.21 0.66 -3.32
N MET A 309 23.80 0.00 -4.31
CA MET A 309 24.15 0.63 -5.59
C MET A 309 23.85 -0.33 -6.73
N ALA A 310 22.98 0.04 -7.66
CA ALA A 310 22.68 -0.81 -8.79
C ALA A 310 23.81 -0.77 -9.83
N LEU A 311 24.12 -1.94 -10.40
CA LEU A 311 25.19 -2.10 -11.39
C LEU A 311 24.61 -2.26 -12.79
N GLY A 312 25.19 -1.55 -13.76
CA GLY A 312 24.93 -1.77 -15.19
C GLY A 312 23.47 -1.57 -15.62
N LEU A 313 22.69 -0.75 -14.91
CA LEU A 313 21.30 -0.50 -15.29
C LEU A 313 21.22 0.31 -16.58
N LYS A 314 20.36 -0.17 -17.49
CA LYS A 314 19.96 0.55 -18.69
C LYS A 314 18.45 0.57 -18.77
N SER A 315 17.90 1.72 -19.13
CA SER A 315 16.47 1.89 -19.42
C SER A 315 16.27 1.95 -20.93
N LYS A 316 15.11 1.51 -21.42
CA LYS A 316 14.74 1.64 -22.84
C LYS A 316 13.40 2.34 -22.98
N ASN A 317 13.28 3.20 -23.98
CA ASN A 317 11.97 3.71 -24.40
C ASN A 317 11.30 2.73 -25.38
N VAL A 318 10.11 3.09 -25.87
CA VAL A 318 9.35 2.29 -26.84
C VAL A 318 10.02 2.16 -28.20
N GLU A 319 10.90 3.09 -28.57
CA GLU A 319 11.68 3.10 -29.81
C GLU A 319 12.96 2.23 -29.70
N GLY A 320 13.27 1.72 -28.51
CA GLY A 320 14.45 0.90 -28.25
C GLY A 320 15.71 1.69 -27.86
N THR A 321 15.64 3.02 -27.81
CA THR A 321 16.75 3.89 -27.37
C THR A 321 17.15 3.55 -25.94
N GLU A 322 18.43 3.28 -25.72
CA GLU A 322 18.97 2.95 -24.40
C GLU A 322 19.42 4.20 -23.65
N PHE A 323 19.07 4.29 -22.38
CA PHE A 323 19.45 5.38 -21.49
C PHE A 323 20.29 4.83 -20.33
N PRO A 324 21.50 5.37 -20.08
CA PRO A 324 22.27 5.03 -18.89
C PRO A 324 21.44 5.30 -17.64
N THR A 325 21.35 4.33 -16.73
CA THR A 325 20.52 4.43 -15.55
C THR A 325 21.35 4.18 -14.30
N ARG A 326 21.15 5.01 -13.28
CA ARG A 326 21.85 4.91 -12.00
C ARG A 326 20.82 4.82 -10.88
N ALA A 327 21.03 3.88 -9.95
CA ALA A 327 20.27 3.80 -8.72
C ALA A 327 21.23 3.61 -7.54
N LEU A 328 21.07 4.44 -6.51
CA LEU A 328 21.89 4.45 -5.31
C LEU A 328 21.01 4.81 -4.13
N ALA A 329 21.12 4.10 -3.02
CA ALA A 329 20.58 4.57 -1.76
C ALA A 329 21.58 4.36 -0.63
N PHE A 330 21.57 5.26 0.35
CA PHE A 330 22.29 5.08 1.60
C PHE A 330 21.55 5.75 2.75
N ASP A 331 21.79 5.26 3.96
CA ASP A 331 21.38 5.92 5.19
C ASP A 331 22.38 5.66 6.31
N VAL A 332 22.49 6.63 7.21
CA VAL A 332 23.35 6.59 8.41
C VAL A 332 22.58 7.16 9.58
N GLY A 333 22.68 6.53 10.74
CA GLY A 333 21.89 6.95 11.89
C GLY A 333 22.25 6.28 13.19
N VAL A 334 21.35 6.47 14.15
CA VAL A 334 21.40 5.86 15.47
C VAL A 334 20.29 4.83 15.61
N LEU A 335 20.53 3.82 16.43
CA LEU A 335 19.51 2.88 16.85
C LEU A 335 19.57 2.62 18.35
N GLY A 336 18.41 2.38 18.95
CA GLY A 336 18.27 1.83 20.28
C GLY A 336 17.68 0.43 20.17
N ARG A 337 18.28 -0.55 20.83
CA ARG A 337 17.70 -1.89 20.95
C ARG A 337 17.09 -2.13 22.33
N LEU A 338 16.04 -2.91 22.37
CA LEU A 338 15.41 -3.41 23.59
C LEU A 338 15.53 -4.94 23.58
N PRO A 339 16.38 -5.53 24.43
CA PRO A 339 16.48 -6.97 24.54
C PRO A 339 15.22 -7.55 25.19
N LEU A 340 14.67 -8.61 24.61
CA LEU A 340 13.43 -9.28 25.03
C LEU A 340 13.70 -10.80 25.09
N GLY A 341 14.58 -11.22 25.99
CA GLY A 341 15.11 -12.59 26.01
C GLY A 341 16.01 -12.84 24.80
N ASP A 342 15.68 -13.87 24.01
CA ASP A 342 16.38 -14.20 22.76
C ASP A 342 15.88 -13.36 21.56
N HIS A 343 14.87 -12.51 21.79
CA HIS A 343 14.36 -11.57 20.80
C HIS A 343 14.93 -10.16 21.04
N GLU A 344 14.92 -9.34 19.99
CA GLU A 344 15.34 -7.94 20.05
C GLU A 344 14.28 -7.08 19.36
N ALA A 345 13.81 -6.02 20.03
CA ALA A 345 13.12 -4.92 19.37
C ALA A 345 14.10 -3.76 19.18
N SER A 346 13.87 -2.92 18.18
CA SER A 346 14.76 -1.80 17.86
C SER A 346 13.99 -0.59 17.36
N LEU A 347 14.44 0.58 17.78
CA LEU A 347 14.01 1.88 17.26
C LEU A 347 15.21 2.51 16.55
N GLU A 348 14.96 3.14 15.41
CA GLU A 348 16.00 3.72 14.57
C GLU A 348 15.62 5.14 14.14
N ALA A 349 16.62 6.02 14.10
CA ALA A 349 16.52 7.32 13.45
C ALA A 349 17.76 7.53 12.56
N SER A 350 17.54 7.75 11.26
CA SER A 350 18.62 7.89 10.27
C SER A 350 18.38 9.03 9.28
N PHE A 351 19.46 9.56 8.72
CA PHE A 351 19.42 10.46 7.57
C PHE A 351 19.94 9.70 6.36
N GLY A 352 19.31 9.88 5.20
CA GLY A 352 19.70 9.17 4.00
C GLY A 352 19.31 9.84 2.70
N GLN A 353 19.81 9.26 1.62
CA GLN A 353 19.45 9.63 0.26
C GLN A 353 19.05 8.40 -0.55
N HIS A 354 18.09 8.58 -1.46
CA HIS A 354 17.72 7.59 -2.46
C HIS A 354 17.64 8.28 -3.83
N VAL A 355 18.52 7.87 -4.73
CA VAL A 355 18.69 8.42 -6.06
C VAL A 355 18.27 7.38 -7.09
N TYR A 356 17.45 7.81 -8.05
CA TYR A 356 17.22 7.08 -9.28
C TYR A 356 17.25 8.07 -10.45
N ALA A 357 18.24 7.91 -11.31
CA ALA A 357 18.49 8.80 -12.43
C ALA A 357 18.52 8.01 -13.73
N ILE A 358 17.73 8.46 -14.70
CA ILE A 358 17.87 8.05 -16.09
C ILE A 358 18.57 9.22 -16.78
N ASP A 359 19.76 8.99 -17.30
CA ASP A 359 20.55 10.03 -17.96
C ASP A 359 20.19 10.13 -19.45
N VAL A 360 20.68 11.18 -20.10
CA VAL A 360 20.49 11.42 -21.54
C VAL A 360 21.11 10.26 -22.33
N ALA A 361 20.42 9.79 -23.37
CA ALA A 361 20.93 8.73 -24.23
C ALA A 361 22.13 9.20 -25.07
N ASP A 362 22.89 8.24 -25.60
CA ASP A 362 23.89 8.50 -26.63
C ASP A 362 23.19 9.16 -27.84
N GLY A 363 23.64 10.36 -28.23
CA GLY A 363 22.98 11.18 -29.26
C GLY A 363 22.06 12.29 -28.72
N GLY A 364 21.97 12.47 -27.40
CA GLY A 364 21.37 13.68 -26.80
C GLY A 364 19.86 13.60 -26.52
N ALA A 365 19.21 12.47 -26.76
CA ALA A 365 17.79 12.30 -26.48
C ALA A 365 17.52 12.33 -24.97
N ALA A 366 16.59 13.19 -24.54
CA ALA A 366 16.17 13.27 -23.14
C ALA A 366 15.24 12.09 -22.77
N PRO A 367 15.34 11.54 -21.56
CA PRO A 367 14.53 10.39 -21.13
C PRO A 367 13.03 10.73 -20.95
N GLY A 368 12.70 12.00 -20.74
CA GLY A 368 11.32 12.44 -20.48
C GLY A 368 10.75 11.92 -19.16
N VAL A 369 11.62 11.56 -18.20
CA VAL A 369 11.29 11.12 -16.85
C VAL A 369 12.24 11.87 -15.91
N PRO A 370 11.77 12.46 -14.79
CA PRO A 370 12.61 13.24 -13.90
C PRO A 370 13.61 12.35 -13.17
N LYS A 371 14.80 12.88 -12.90
CA LYS A 371 15.73 12.27 -11.93
C LYS A 371 15.20 12.51 -10.53
N VAL A 372 15.06 11.45 -9.75
CA VAL A 372 14.62 11.57 -8.36
C VAL A 372 15.82 11.48 -7.42
N ARG A 373 15.87 12.39 -6.43
CA ARG A 373 16.84 12.39 -5.34
C ARG A 373 16.10 12.70 -4.05
N TYR A 374 15.60 11.66 -3.41
CA TYR A 374 14.93 11.78 -2.12
C TYR A 374 15.99 11.92 -1.03
N SER A 375 16.11 13.09 -0.42
CA SER A 375 16.84 13.24 0.85
C SER A 375 15.82 13.15 1.98
N PHE A 376 16.08 12.37 3.02
CA PHE A 376 15.07 12.09 4.04
C PHE A 376 15.66 11.90 5.44
N LEU A 377 14.83 12.19 6.45
CA LEU A 377 14.94 11.60 7.77
C LEU A 377 14.06 10.35 7.83
N ARG A 378 14.58 9.27 8.40
CA ARG A 378 13.88 7.99 8.54
C ARG A 378 13.71 7.66 10.02
N PHE A 379 12.51 7.26 10.39
CA PHE A 379 12.18 6.71 11.71
C PHE A 379 11.71 5.27 11.54
N GLY A 380 12.39 4.34 12.20
CA GLY A 380 12.19 2.91 12.03
C GLY A 380 11.82 2.19 13.32
N LEU A 381 11.00 1.16 13.18
CA LEU A 381 10.78 0.11 14.17
C LEU A 381 11.22 -1.21 13.54
N GLY A 382 12.02 -1.98 14.26
CA GLY A 382 12.48 -3.29 13.80
C GLY A 382 12.45 -4.32 14.91
N GLY A 383 12.38 -5.59 14.53
CA GLY A 383 12.49 -6.72 15.44
C GLY A 383 13.33 -7.84 14.85
N ARG A 384 14.10 -8.53 15.70
CA ARG A 384 14.74 -9.81 15.42
C ARG A 384 14.14 -10.83 16.39
N PHE A 385 13.58 -11.90 15.83
CA PHE A 385 12.92 -12.95 16.57
C PHE A 385 13.71 -14.24 16.40
N ALA A 386 14.44 -14.66 17.43
CA ALA A 386 14.98 -16.02 17.47
C ALA A 386 13.85 -17.05 17.36
N VAL A 387 13.99 -17.98 16.42
CA VAL A 387 13.10 -19.15 16.27
C VAL A 387 13.79 -20.36 16.91
N SER A 388 15.11 -20.43 16.79
CA SER A 388 16.00 -21.35 17.50
C SER A 388 17.39 -20.72 17.61
N ASP A 389 18.36 -21.46 18.15
CA ASP A 389 19.77 -21.02 18.20
C ASP A 389 20.35 -20.71 16.81
N ALA A 390 19.86 -21.37 15.77
CA ALA A 390 20.34 -21.22 14.40
C ALA A 390 19.41 -20.36 13.53
N PHE A 391 18.10 -20.35 13.76
CA PHE A 391 17.14 -19.68 12.89
C PHE A 391 16.58 -18.41 13.52
N PHE A 392 16.42 -17.38 12.71
CA PHE A 392 15.79 -16.13 13.13
C PHE A 392 14.90 -15.54 12.04
N LEU A 393 13.93 -14.72 12.47
CA LEU A 393 13.15 -13.84 11.60
C LEU A 393 13.48 -12.39 11.93
N ARG A 394 13.39 -11.52 10.92
CA ARG A 394 13.51 -10.08 11.09
C ARG A 394 12.34 -9.41 10.40
N ALA A 395 11.76 -8.43 11.08
CA ALA A 395 10.72 -7.58 10.52
C ALA A 395 11.08 -6.12 10.79
N GLY A 396 10.75 -5.24 9.86
CA GLY A 396 11.03 -3.82 9.99
C GLY A 396 10.00 -2.97 9.25
N PHE A 397 9.69 -1.82 9.84
CA PHE A 397 8.86 -0.79 9.25
C PHE A 397 9.56 0.56 9.41
N GLY A 398 9.45 1.43 8.40
CA GLY A 398 10.06 2.75 8.44
C GLY A 398 9.18 3.82 7.81
N TYR A 399 9.13 4.99 8.44
CA TYR A 399 8.59 6.21 7.85
C TYR A 399 9.73 7.13 7.43
N ARG A 400 9.64 7.71 6.22
CA ARG A 400 10.60 8.67 5.68
C ARG A 400 9.94 10.03 5.55
N LEU A 401 10.41 11.00 6.33
CA LEU A 401 10.13 12.40 6.12
C LEU A 401 11.04 12.91 5.01
N VAL A 402 10.48 13.13 3.82
CA VAL A 402 11.26 13.54 2.65
C VAL A 402 11.51 15.05 2.73
N LEU A 403 12.78 15.43 2.78
CA LEU A 403 13.27 16.80 2.89
C LEU A 403 13.58 17.43 1.53
N GLY A 404 13.82 16.61 0.50
CA GLY A 404 14.07 17.06 -0.86
C GLY A 404 13.73 15.98 -1.87
N LEU A 405 13.30 16.38 -3.06
CA LEU A 405 12.79 15.48 -4.11
C LEU A 405 13.76 15.31 -5.29
N GLY A 406 14.73 16.21 -5.46
CA GLY A 406 15.56 16.29 -6.66
C GLY A 406 14.78 16.91 -7.82
N GLU A 407 15.12 16.52 -9.05
CA GLU A 407 14.60 17.14 -10.28
C GLU A 407 13.07 17.12 -10.37
N ILE A 408 12.41 16.09 -9.84
CA ILE A 408 10.94 16.02 -9.82
C ILE A 408 10.29 17.17 -9.02
N GLY A 409 11.04 17.80 -8.11
CA GLY A 409 10.62 18.96 -7.33
C GLY A 409 11.09 20.30 -7.89
N ASP A 410 11.73 20.33 -9.07
CA ASP A 410 12.23 21.58 -9.69
C ASP A 410 11.15 22.26 -10.54
N ASP A 411 11.41 23.50 -10.98
CA ASP A 411 10.52 24.32 -11.80
C ASP A 411 10.10 23.66 -13.12
N ALA A 412 10.95 22.79 -13.67
CA ALA A 412 10.67 22.05 -14.90
C ALA A 412 9.63 20.92 -14.73
N TRP A 413 9.35 20.53 -13.48
CA TRP A 413 8.43 19.44 -13.14
C TRP A 413 7.36 19.94 -12.15
N PHE A 414 7.63 19.90 -10.85
CA PHE A 414 6.66 20.25 -9.81
C PHE A 414 7.30 21.08 -8.69
N PRO A 415 7.44 22.41 -8.88
CA PRO A 415 8.18 23.27 -7.94
C PRO A 415 7.57 23.37 -6.53
N ARG A 416 6.30 22.97 -6.38
CA ARG A 416 5.58 22.96 -5.10
C ARG A 416 5.43 21.56 -4.53
N ALA A 417 6.11 20.58 -5.10
CA ALA A 417 5.96 19.20 -4.68
C ALA A 417 6.51 18.97 -3.27
N SER A 418 5.83 18.10 -2.55
CA SER A 418 6.25 17.58 -1.24
C SER A 418 6.08 16.07 -1.23
N GLY A 419 6.81 15.38 -0.35
CA GLY A 419 6.79 13.93 -0.32
C GLY A 419 6.90 13.33 1.07
N SER A 420 6.51 12.07 1.15
CA SER A 420 6.80 11.19 2.27
C SER A 420 7.07 9.79 1.76
N GLY A 421 7.70 8.95 2.57
CA GLY A 421 7.98 7.57 2.20
C GLY A 421 7.65 6.56 3.30
N LEU A 422 7.43 5.33 2.87
CA LEU A 422 7.18 4.16 3.72
C LEU A 422 8.12 3.03 3.32
N GLU A 423 8.48 2.21 4.30
CA GLU A 423 9.28 1.00 4.15
C GLU A 423 8.67 -0.14 4.93
N ALA A 424 8.73 -1.35 4.36
CA ALA A 424 8.55 -2.58 5.10
C ALA A 424 9.63 -3.58 4.65
N ARG A 425 10.16 -4.35 5.59
CA ARG A 425 11.09 -5.46 5.34
C ARG A 425 10.68 -6.67 6.16
N VAL A 426 10.76 -7.85 5.57
CA VAL A 426 10.68 -9.13 6.26
C VAL A 426 11.79 -10.03 5.73
N SER A 427 12.50 -10.70 6.62
CA SER A 427 13.55 -11.65 6.26
C SER A 427 13.64 -12.80 7.25
N GLY A 428 14.20 -13.91 6.78
CA GLY A 428 14.56 -15.07 7.58
C GLY A 428 16.03 -15.38 7.39
N GLY A 429 16.70 -15.78 8.46
CA GLY A 429 18.11 -16.13 8.41
C GLY A 429 18.48 -17.37 9.20
N PHE A 430 19.64 -17.90 8.85
CA PHE A 430 20.23 -19.10 9.38
C PHE A 430 21.69 -18.86 9.75
N MET A 431 22.05 -19.09 11.01
CA MET A 431 23.39 -19.02 11.56
C MET A 431 23.97 -20.43 11.61
N TRP A 432 25.00 -20.73 10.83
CA TRP A 432 25.72 -22.01 10.91
C TRP A 432 26.86 -21.99 11.94
N SER A 433 27.18 -20.81 12.48
CA SER A 433 28.10 -20.63 13.59
C SER A 433 27.66 -19.41 14.41
N PRO A 434 28.22 -19.20 15.63
CA PRO A 434 27.90 -18.01 16.42
C PRO A 434 28.17 -16.68 15.70
N ALA A 435 29.09 -16.66 14.73
CA ALA A 435 29.55 -15.44 14.06
C ALA A 435 29.10 -15.31 12.59
N LEU A 436 28.64 -16.38 11.95
CA LEU A 436 28.37 -16.40 10.51
C LEU A 436 27.03 -17.07 10.17
N GLY A 437 26.31 -16.44 9.26
CA GLY A 437 25.01 -16.87 8.77
C GLY A 437 24.66 -16.33 7.39
N ALA A 438 23.46 -16.66 6.93
CA ALA A 438 22.87 -16.11 5.71
C ALA A 438 21.45 -15.62 6.01
N GLU A 439 20.98 -14.66 5.22
CA GLU A 439 19.66 -14.07 5.34
C GLU A 439 19.03 -13.91 3.95
N LEU A 440 17.76 -14.28 3.84
CA LEU A 440 16.92 -14.05 2.67
C LEU A 440 15.73 -13.19 3.06
N GLY A 441 15.36 -12.22 2.22
CA GLY A 441 14.31 -11.28 2.57
C GLY A 441 13.61 -10.65 1.39
N VAL A 442 12.51 -9.98 1.70
CA VAL A 442 11.79 -9.09 0.79
C VAL A 442 11.64 -7.72 1.43
N GLU A 443 11.66 -6.69 0.60
CA GLU A 443 11.44 -5.33 1.04
C GLU A 443 10.56 -4.54 0.08
N PHE A 444 9.79 -3.64 0.64
CA PHE A 444 8.94 -2.72 -0.08
C PHE A 444 9.27 -1.31 0.36
N ARG A 445 9.47 -0.41 -0.62
CA ARG A 445 9.70 1.02 -0.38
C ARG A 445 8.76 1.81 -1.28
N ARG A 446 8.08 2.80 -0.72
CA ARG A 446 7.17 3.68 -1.47
C ARG A 446 7.43 5.13 -1.11
N PHE A 447 7.53 5.99 -2.11
CA PHE A 447 7.45 7.45 -1.97
C PHE A 447 6.12 7.91 -2.55
N GLY A 448 5.36 8.65 -1.74
CA GLY A 448 4.17 9.38 -2.18
C GLY A 448 4.51 10.85 -2.31
N ILE A 449 4.20 11.43 -3.47
CA ILE A 449 4.52 12.82 -3.80
C ILE A 449 3.22 13.53 -4.11
N THR A 450 2.95 14.61 -3.38
CA THR A 450 1.89 15.55 -3.72
C THR A 450 2.53 16.69 -4.49
N THR A 451 2.15 16.86 -5.75
CA THR A 451 2.77 17.83 -6.67
C THR A 451 2.40 19.29 -6.33
N ASN A 452 1.22 19.49 -5.74
CA ASN A 452 0.61 20.81 -5.52
C ASN A 452 0.59 21.66 -6.81
N ALA A 453 0.31 21.00 -7.94
CA ALA A 453 0.17 21.67 -9.23
C ALA A 453 -1.04 22.63 -9.20
N VAL A 454 -0.88 23.79 -9.81
CA VAL A 454 -1.93 24.80 -10.00
C VAL A 454 -2.31 24.78 -11.48
N SER A 455 -3.58 25.09 -11.77
CA SER A 455 -4.05 25.11 -13.16
C SER A 455 -3.21 26.05 -14.01
N GLY A 456 -2.66 25.52 -15.10
CA GLY A 456 -1.75 26.25 -15.99
C GLY A 456 -0.27 25.86 -15.84
N ASP A 457 0.10 25.09 -14.80
CA ASP A 457 1.41 24.47 -14.73
C ASP A 457 1.61 23.49 -15.90
N THR A 458 2.84 23.34 -16.38
CA THR A 458 3.21 22.31 -17.34
C THR A 458 4.51 21.66 -16.88
N PRO A 459 4.50 20.37 -16.48
CA PRO A 459 3.37 19.44 -16.48
C PRO A 459 2.38 19.60 -15.30
N GLU A 460 1.10 19.23 -15.50
CA GLU A 460 0.07 19.21 -14.44
C GLU A 460 -0.28 17.76 -14.05
N ALA A 461 -0.06 17.40 -12.79
CA ALA A 461 -0.56 16.17 -12.17
C ALA A 461 -0.99 16.44 -10.73
N GLU A 462 -1.86 15.61 -10.15
CA GLU A 462 -2.30 15.74 -8.75
C GLU A 462 -1.28 15.10 -7.78
N SER A 463 -0.67 13.99 -8.18
CA SER A 463 0.32 13.27 -7.37
C SER A 463 1.22 12.37 -8.21
N ALA A 464 2.35 11.97 -7.63
CA ALA A 464 3.20 10.91 -8.15
C ALA A 464 3.42 9.84 -7.06
N THR A 465 3.64 8.60 -7.49
CA THR A 465 3.98 7.48 -6.62
C THR A 465 5.16 6.75 -7.21
N ASP A 466 6.21 6.57 -6.41
CA ASP A 466 7.43 5.85 -6.78
C ASP A 466 7.60 4.64 -5.84
N GLN A 467 7.53 3.44 -6.39
CA GLN A 467 7.50 2.18 -5.65
C GLN A 467 8.68 1.31 -6.03
N TYR A 468 9.25 0.66 -5.03
CA TYR A 468 10.34 -0.30 -5.17
C TYR A 468 9.94 -1.57 -4.44
N LEU A 469 10.12 -2.70 -5.10
CA LEU A 469 10.01 -4.02 -4.49
C LEU A 469 11.35 -4.72 -4.67
N GLY A 470 11.88 -5.23 -3.57
CA GLY A 470 13.19 -5.85 -3.47
C GLY A 470 13.12 -7.28 -2.93
N ALA A 471 13.98 -8.15 -3.44
CA ALA A 471 14.33 -9.42 -2.81
C ALA A 471 15.83 -9.40 -2.49
N THR A 472 16.21 -9.81 -1.30
CA THR A 472 17.60 -9.74 -0.82
C THR A 472 18.12 -11.13 -0.47
N GLY A 473 19.39 -11.37 -0.80
CA GLY A 473 20.16 -12.46 -0.23
C GLY A 473 21.50 -11.96 0.27
N ALA A 474 21.84 -12.23 1.53
CA ALA A 474 23.02 -11.69 2.19
C ALA A 474 23.74 -12.72 3.07
N ILE A 475 25.05 -12.56 3.18
CA ILE A 475 25.85 -13.16 4.24
C ILE A 475 25.79 -12.25 5.45
N VAL A 476 25.56 -12.86 6.61
CA VAL A 476 25.52 -12.20 7.91
C VAL A 476 26.81 -12.55 8.65
N TRP A 477 27.50 -11.52 9.14
CA TRP A 477 28.60 -11.68 10.09
C TRP A 477 28.28 -10.91 11.37
N GLN A 478 28.54 -11.52 12.52
CA GLN A 478 28.30 -10.92 13.82
C GLN A 478 29.43 -11.19 14.82
N LEU A 479 29.68 -10.22 15.70
CA LEU A 479 30.69 -10.24 16.77
C LEU A 479 30.10 -9.89 18.12
#